data_AF-A0A0L0N4U1-F1
#
_entry.id   AF-A0A0L0N4U1-F1
#
_cell.length_a   1.000
_cell.length_b   1.000
_cell.length_c   1.000
_cell.angle_alpha   90.00
_cell.angle_beta   90.00
_cell.angle_gamma   90.00
#
_symmetry.space_group_name_H-M   'P 1'
#
loop_
_entity.id
_entity.type
_entity.pdbx_description
1 polymer ?
#
loop_
_entity_poly.entity_id
_entity_poly.type
_entity_poly.pdbx_seq_one_letter_code
_entity_poly.pdbx_strand_id
1 'polypeptide(L)'
;MADALPNLQLLQASTDPDDEREFQILVDGKSVKYITIGAGIYDCDDMCFGPSLVSLLPPLLPGDWNTGRISRHVASGEPILLQSQTNLFLARHAYRPS
;
A
#
# COMPACT_ATOMS: atom_id res chain seq x y z
N MET A 1 19.82 -9.29 16.32
CA MET A 1 18.58 -8.81 16.96
C MET A 1 17.50 -9.00 15.92
N ALA A 2 16.55 -9.91 16.13
CA ALA A 2 15.56 -10.22 15.11
C ALA A 2 14.69 -8.99 14.88
N ASP A 3 14.80 -8.40 13.69
CA ASP A 3 13.84 -7.44 13.15
C ASP A 3 12.52 -8.20 13.03
N ALA A 4 11.73 -8.19 14.11
CA ALA A 4 10.46 -8.88 14.15
C ALA A 4 9.58 -8.19 13.13
N LEU A 5 9.29 -8.89 12.02
CA LEU A 5 8.37 -8.39 11.01
C LEU A 5 7.11 -7.89 11.72
N PRO A 6 6.66 -6.65 11.43
CA PRO A 6 5.50 -6.10 12.09
C PRO A 6 4.31 -7.04 11.89
N ASN A 7 3.45 -7.17 12.90
CA ASN A 7 2.22 -7.92 12.73
C ASN A 7 1.33 -7.16 11.74
N LEU A 8 1.19 -7.67 10.52
CA LEU A 8 0.38 -7.07 9.48
C LEU A 8 -0.94 -7.85 9.37
N GLN A 9 -2.05 -7.13 9.49
CA GLN A 9 -3.39 -7.70 9.31
C GLN A 9 -4.11 -6.93 8.21
N LEU A 10 -4.59 -7.65 7.19
CA LEU A 10 -5.43 -7.06 6.15
C LEU A 10 -6.82 -6.78 6.72
N LEU A 11 -7.25 -5.52 6.68
CA LEU A 11 -8.58 -5.07 7.12
C LEU A 11 -9.55 -4.99 5.95
N GLN A 12 -9.09 -4.46 4.82
CA GLN A 12 -9.93 -4.25 3.64
C GLN A 12 -9.10 -4.44 2.37
N ALA A 13 -9.70 -5.06 1.36
CA ALA A 13 -9.17 -5.13 0.00
C ALA A 13 -10.25 -4.64 -0.96
N SER A 14 -9.91 -3.64 -1.77
CA SER A 14 -10.69 -3.21 -2.91
C SER A 14 -9.88 -3.55 -4.16
N THR A 15 -10.37 -4.52 -4.90
CA THR A 15 -9.73 -4.99 -6.13
C THR A 15 -10.68 -4.70 -7.28
N ASP A 16 -10.57 -3.51 -7.86
CA ASP A 16 -11.16 -3.28 -9.17
C ASP A 16 -10.30 -4.03 -10.22
N PRO A 17 -10.93 -4.78 -11.14
CA PRO A 17 -10.20 -5.59 -12.11
C PRO A 17 -9.49 -4.77 -13.19
N ASP A 18 -9.95 -3.52 -13.44
CA ASP A 18 -9.44 -2.64 -14.49
C ASP A 18 -8.41 -1.61 -13.97
N ASP A 19 -8.30 -1.44 -12.65
CA ASP A 19 -7.64 -0.30 -12.02
C ASP A 19 -6.62 -0.68 -10.92
N GLU A 20 -6.11 0.36 -10.26
CA GLU A 20 -5.31 0.26 -9.04
C GLU A 20 -6.09 -0.44 -7.93
N ARG A 21 -5.40 -1.22 -7.10
CA ARG A 21 -6.01 -1.96 -6.01
C ARG A 21 -5.64 -1.35 -4.68
N GLU A 22 -6.64 -1.10 -3.85
CA GLU A 22 -6.49 -0.39 -2.59
C GLU A 22 -6.68 -1.34 -1.40
N PHE A 23 -5.72 -1.33 -0.48
CA PHE A 23 -5.68 -2.20 0.68
C PHE A 23 -5.55 -1.38 1.95
N GLN A 24 -6.28 -1.78 2.98
CA GLN A 24 -6.09 -1.27 4.33
C GLN A 24 -5.43 -2.35 5.18
N ILE A 25 -4.27 -2.04 5.75
CA ILE A 25 -3.56 -2.94 6.63
C ILE A 25 -3.41 -2.33 8.01
N LEU A 26 -3.57 -3.15 9.05
CA LEU A 26 -3.28 -2.81 10.42
C LEU A 26 -1.87 -3.29 10.74
N VAL A 27 -1.00 -2.34 11.11
CA VAL A 27 0.38 -2.59 11.51
C VAL A 27 0.46 -2.62 13.02
N ASP A 28 0.97 -3.72 13.57
CA ASP A 28 1.20 -3.96 15.01
C ASP A 28 -0.07 -3.78 15.88
N GLY A 29 -1.27 -3.93 15.30
CA GLY A 29 -2.52 -3.67 15.99
C GLY A 29 -2.77 -2.20 16.35
N LYS A 30 -1.91 -1.27 15.89
CA LYS A 30 -1.87 0.12 16.35
C LYS A 30 -2.18 1.13 15.26
N SER A 31 -1.69 0.91 14.04
CA SER A 31 -1.73 1.90 12.97
C SER A 31 -2.35 1.31 11.72
N VAL A 32 -3.43 1.94 11.23
CA VAL A 32 -4.01 1.61 9.93
C VAL A 32 -3.22 2.35 8.85
N LYS A 33 -2.77 1.62 7.84
CA LYS A 33 -2.07 2.14 6.67
C LYS A 33 -2.87 1.79 5.41
N TYR A 34 -2.86 2.70 4.45
CA TYR A 34 -3.51 2.57 3.15
C TYR A 34 -2.44 2.29 2.11
N ILE A 35 -2.55 1.17 1.40
CA ILE A 35 -1.61 0.77 0.37
C ILE A 35 -2.34 0.67 -0.97
N THR A 36 -1.82 1.37 -1.98
CA THR A 36 -2.29 1.24 -3.35
C THR A 36 -1.28 0.43 -4.15
N ILE A 37 -1.74 -0.63 -4.83
CA ILE A 37 -0.90 -1.49 -5.66
C ILE A 37 -1.32 -1.31 -7.11
N GLY A 38 -0.36 -0.98 -7.98
CA GLY A 38 -0.61 -0.88 -9.41
C GLY A 38 -1.03 -2.22 -10.02
N ALA A 39 -1.81 -2.16 -11.10
CA ALA A 39 -2.16 -3.34 -11.88
C ALA A 39 -0.88 -4.05 -12.41
N GLY A 40 -0.89 -5.39 -12.39
CA GLY A 40 0.24 -6.20 -12.88
C GLY A 40 1.46 -6.27 -11.96
N ILE A 41 1.38 -5.75 -10.73
CA ILE A 41 2.44 -5.90 -9.73
C ILE A 41 2.41 -7.31 -9.10
N TYR A 42 1.25 -7.73 -8.60
CA TYR A 42 1.00 -9.07 -8.06
C TYR A 42 -0.21 -9.72 -8.77
N ASP A 43 -0.42 -11.01 -8.53
CA ASP A 43 -1.60 -11.73 -9.01
C ASP A 43 -2.86 -11.35 -8.19
N CYS A 44 -4.05 -11.47 -8.79
CA CYS A 44 -5.33 -11.32 -8.08
C CYS A 44 -5.45 -12.24 -6.87
N ASP A 45 -5.12 -13.52 -7.05
CA ASP A 45 -5.37 -14.54 -6.06
C ASP A 45 -4.52 -14.28 -4.80
N ASP A 46 -3.26 -13.94 -5.03
CA ASP A 46 -2.31 -13.56 -3.98
C ASP A 46 -2.70 -12.27 -3.26
N MET A 47 -3.29 -11.30 -3.97
CA MET A 47 -3.75 -10.04 -3.39
C MET A 47 -5.03 -10.17 -2.57
N CYS A 48 -5.93 -11.08 -2.95
CA CYS A 48 -7.19 -11.32 -2.23
C CYS A 48 -6.96 -12.06 -0.91
N PHE A 49 -5.88 -12.86 -0.84
CA PHE A 49 -5.51 -13.59 0.37
C PHE A 49 -4.56 -12.78 1.26
N GLY A 50 -5.09 -12.18 2.33
CA GLY A 50 -4.33 -11.33 3.26
C GLY A 50 -2.96 -11.87 3.69
N PRO A 51 -2.81 -13.15 4.08
CA PRO A 51 -1.50 -13.71 4.44
C PRO A 51 -0.49 -13.76 3.27
N SER A 52 -0.95 -14.07 2.06
CA SER A 52 -0.11 -14.04 0.85
C SER A 52 0.31 -12.62 0.53
N LEU A 53 -0.65 -11.69 0.50
CA LEU A 53 -0.39 -10.28 0.27
C LEU A 53 0.67 -9.74 1.25
N VAL A 54 0.50 -9.98 2.55
CA VAL A 54 1.43 -9.56 3.60
C VAL A 54 2.85 -10.07 3.36
N SER A 55 2.99 -11.29 2.85
CA SER A 55 4.29 -11.90 2.54
C SER A 55 4.94 -11.33 1.27
N LEU A 56 4.13 -10.78 0.35
CA LEU A 56 4.58 -10.13 -0.89
C LEU A 56 4.91 -8.65 -0.69
N LEU A 57 4.38 -8.01 0.35
CA LEU A 57 4.64 -6.60 0.59
C LEU A 57 6.15 -6.35 0.80
N PRO A 58 6.73 -5.34 0.14
CA PRO A 58 8.07 -4.92 0.45
C PRO A 58 8.15 -4.39 1.90
N PRO A 59 9.35 -4.29 2.48
CA PRO A 59 9.54 -3.77 3.83
C PRO A 59 8.82 -2.43 4.01
N LEU A 60 7.93 -2.37 4.99
CA LEU A 60 7.22 -1.14 5.29
C LEU A 60 8.21 -0.14 5.87
N LEU A 61 8.20 1.07 5.32
CA LEU A 61 9.07 2.14 5.81
C LEU A 61 8.65 2.52 7.25
N PRO A 62 9.62 2.74 8.16
CA PRO A 62 9.30 3.22 9.50
C PRO A 62 8.76 4.66 9.45
N GLY A 63 7.84 5.00 10.36
CA GLY A 63 7.34 6.37 10.56
C GLY A 63 5.82 6.59 10.39
N ASP A 64 5.43 7.86 10.47
CA ASP A 64 4.04 8.36 10.50
C ASP A 64 3.41 8.58 9.11
N TRP A 65 3.71 7.71 8.15
CA TRP A 65 2.99 7.72 6.88
C TRP A 65 1.63 7.05 7.05
N ASN A 66 0.59 7.54 6.37
CA ASN A 66 -0.71 6.87 6.37
C ASN A 66 -0.99 6.18 5.03
N THR A 67 -0.38 6.67 3.94
CA THR A 67 -0.60 6.16 2.58
C THR A 67 0.72 5.79 1.92
N GLY A 68 0.73 4.67 1.21
CA GLY A 68 1.86 4.22 0.41
C GLY A 68 1.38 3.61 -0.91
N ARG A 69 2.20 3.72 -1.95
CA ARG A 69 1.94 3.12 -3.26
C ARG A 69 3.04 2.12 -3.56
N ILE A 70 2.66 0.90 -3.89
CA ILE A 70 3.59 -0.12 -4.37
C ILE A 70 3.68 -0.01 -5.88
N SER A 71 4.90 0.12 -6.36
CA SER A 71 5.20 0.21 -7.78
C SER A 71 6.42 -0.63 -8.11
N ARG A 72 6.54 -1.03 -9.37
CA ARG A 72 7.69 -1.80 -9.83
C ARG A 72 8.88 -0.87 -10.03
N HIS A 73 10.00 -1.18 -9.40
CA HIS A 73 11.23 -0.45 -9.63
C HIS A 73 11.74 -0.70 -11.05
N VAL A 74 11.98 0.37 -11.82
CA VAL A 74 12.30 0.26 -13.25
C VAL A 74 13.65 -0.43 -13.49
N ALA A 75 14.61 -0.30 -12.58
CA ALA A 75 15.95 -0.86 -12.76
C ALA A 75 16.10 -2.30 -12.26
N SER A 76 15.42 -2.68 -11.17
CA SER A 76 15.53 -4.05 -10.60
C SER A 76 14.33 -4.94 -10.87
N GLY A 77 13.19 -4.38 -11.29
CA GLY A 77 11.94 -5.11 -11.49
C GLY A 77 11.24 -5.51 -10.19
N GLU A 78 11.78 -5.14 -9.04
CA GLU A 78 11.26 -5.50 -7.71
C GLU A 78 10.16 -4.53 -7.26
N PRO A 79 9.18 -4.99 -6.46
CA PRO A 79 8.19 -4.11 -5.86
C PRO A 79 8.82 -3.22 -4.80
N ILE A 80 8.60 -1.91 -4.91
CA ILE A 80 9.05 -0.91 -3.93
C ILE A 80 7.87 -0.14 -3.37
N LEU A 81 7.93 0.15 -2.06
CA LEU A 81 6.97 1.04 -1.39
C LEU A 81 7.40 2.50 -1.61
N LEU A 82 6.60 3.24 -2.34
CA LEU A 82 6.70 4.69 -2.48
C LEU A 82 5.73 5.33 -1.48
N GLN A 83 6.24 6.06 -0.50
CA GLN A 83 5.38 6.83 0.40
C GLN A 83 4.80 8.04 -0.30
N SER A 84 3.49 8.25 -0.17
CA SER A 84 2.83 9.52 -0.52
C SER A 84 2.19 10.08 0.74
N GLN A 85 2.70 11.22 1.20
CA GLN A 85 2.08 11.94 2.31
C GLN A 85 0.88 12.69 1.72
N THR A 86 -0.28 12.04 1.66
CA THR A 86 -1.51 12.69 1.18
C THR A 86 -1.92 13.74 2.21
N ASN A 87 -1.38 14.95 2.07
CA ASN A 87 -1.82 16.08 2.86
C ASN A 87 -3.23 16.44 2.36
N LEU A 88 -4.26 15.86 3.00
CA LEU A 88 -5.68 16.10 2.71
C LEU A 88 -6.11 17.58 2.92
N PHE A 89 -5.16 18.46 3.25
CA PHE A 89 -5.37 19.90 3.29
C PHE A 89 -5.21 20.61 1.94
N LEU A 90 -4.59 20.00 0.91
CA LEU A 90 -4.40 20.66 -0.40
C LEU A 90 -5.42 20.26 -1.49
N ALA A 91 -6.15 19.15 -1.34
CA ALA A 91 -7.12 18.72 -2.34
C ALA A 91 -8.36 19.64 -2.46
N ARG A 92 -8.61 20.50 -1.47
CA ARG A 92 -9.77 21.42 -1.46
C ARG A 92 -9.57 22.73 -2.24
N HIS A 93 -8.38 22.99 -2.80
CA HIS A 93 -8.11 24.21 -3.59
C HIS A 93 -7.68 23.96 -5.05
N ALA A 94 -7.62 22.71 -5.51
CA ALA A 94 -7.22 22.42 -6.89
C ALA A 94 -8.38 22.43 -7.91
N TYR A 95 -9.64 22.61 -7.49
CA TYR A 95 -10.76 22.77 -8.43
C TYR A 95 -11.09 24.25 -8.60
N ARG A 96 -10.48 24.88 -9.60
CA ARG A 96 -10.89 26.20 -10.11
C ARG A 96 -11.45 26.00 -11.52
N PRO A 97 -12.77 25.85 -11.70
CA PRO A 97 -13.33 25.92 -13.04
C PRO A 97 -13.20 27.36 -13.54
N SER A 98 -12.78 27.48 -14.80
CA SER A 98 -12.65 28.74 -15.55
C SER A 98 -14.02 29.28 -15.94
#